data_AF-A0A9E4DZK6-F1
#
_entry.id   AF-A0A9E4DZK6-F1
#
_cell.length_a   1.000
_cell.length_b   1.000
_cell.length_c   1.000
_cell.angle_alpha   90.00
_cell.angle_beta   90.00
_cell.angle_gamma   90.00
#
_symmetry.space_group_name_H-M   'P 1'
#
loop_
_entity.id
_entity.type
_entity.pdbx_description
1 polymer ?
#
loop_
_entity_poly.entity_id
_entity_poly.type
_entity_poly.pdbx_seq_one_letter_code
_entity_poly.pdbx_strand_id
1 'polypeptide(L)'
;YKRFESHPEEVMVPAKAGSAVLINHKVFHGNYPNVGDYPREMLAIAYRPGWAGPQDKVSTWDGENLAKLPDAVRPLLGDRNTRHWDYHGGNKPPNMKKEAPGMNPSRWERA
;
A
#
# COMPACT_ATOMS: atom_id res chain seq x y z
N TYR A 1 3.60 -3.49 -16.27
CA TYR A 1 3.36 -4.13 -14.97
C TYR A 1 3.68 -5.61 -15.12
N LYS A 2 4.77 -6.11 -14.53
CA LYS A 2 5.11 -7.53 -14.57
C LYS A 2 4.42 -8.22 -13.39
N ARG A 3 3.71 -9.32 -13.65
CA ARG A 3 3.18 -10.21 -12.62
C ARG A 3 4.16 -11.37 -12.47
N PHE A 4 4.40 -11.80 -11.25
CA PHE A 4 5.27 -12.93 -10.92
C PHE A 4 4.43 -13.96 -10.16
N GLU A 5 4.62 -15.24 -10.46
CA GLU A 5 3.94 -16.33 -9.74
C GLU A 5 4.67 -16.67 -8.44
N SER A 6 6.00 -16.57 -8.42
CA SER A 6 6.85 -16.85 -7.26
C SER A 6 8.22 -16.16 -7.37
N HIS A 7 9.00 -16.20 -6.29
CA HIS A 7 10.41 -15.79 -6.25
C HIS A 7 11.27 -16.86 -5.57
N PRO A 8 12.49 -17.19 -6.03
CA PRO A 8 13.33 -18.23 -5.39
C PRO A 8 13.67 -17.98 -3.91
N GLU A 9 13.61 -16.73 -3.47
CA GLU A 9 13.85 -16.31 -2.07
C GLU A 9 12.55 -15.96 -1.32
N GLU A 10 11.38 -16.27 -1.87
CA GLU A 10 10.15 -16.07 -1.12
C GLU A 10 10.11 -16.97 0.12
N VAL A 11 9.58 -16.44 1.22
CA VAL A 11 9.50 -17.15 2.49
C VAL A 11 8.05 -17.24 2.95
N MET A 12 7.68 -18.38 3.53
CA MET A 12 6.39 -18.55 4.18
C MET A 12 6.44 -17.94 5.57
N VAL A 13 5.43 -17.13 5.91
CA VAL A 13 5.27 -16.53 7.25
C VAL A 13 4.11 -17.24 7.96
N PRO A 14 4.35 -18.32 8.72
CA PRO A 14 3.31 -18.96 9.51
C PRO A 14 2.97 -18.10 10.74
N ALA A 15 1.67 -17.96 11.03
CA ALA A 15 1.17 -17.17 12.13
C ALA A 15 0.06 -17.93 12.86
N LYS A 16 0.05 -17.85 14.20
CA LYS A 16 -1.06 -18.38 15.01
C LYS A 16 -2.12 -17.30 15.19
N ALA A 17 -3.35 -17.71 15.52
CA ALA A 17 -4.41 -16.78 15.91
C ALA A 17 -3.90 -15.83 17.02
N GLY A 18 -4.21 -14.54 16.88
CA GLY A 18 -3.69 -13.47 17.75
C GLY A 18 -2.34 -12.89 17.34
N SER A 19 -1.66 -13.46 16.35
CA SER A 19 -0.45 -12.86 15.75
C SER A 19 -0.81 -11.81 14.70
N ALA A 20 0.11 -10.87 14.46
CA ALA A 20 -0.02 -9.88 13.39
C ALA A 20 1.22 -9.86 12.50
N VAL A 21 1.01 -9.72 11.19
CA VAL A 21 2.07 -9.50 10.20
C VAL A 21 1.90 -8.10 9.63
N LEU A 22 2.93 -7.25 9.79
CA LEU A 22 2.94 -5.91 9.22
C LEU A 22 3.68 -5.91 7.90
N ILE A 23 3.00 -5.50 6.82
CA ILE A 23 3.56 -5.47 5.46
C ILE A 23 3.65 -4.02 5.00
N ASN A 24 4.83 -3.62 4.53
CA ASN A 24 5.00 -2.33 3.88
C ASN A 24 4.47 -2.39 2.42
N HIS A 25 3.86 -1.32 1.93
CA HIS A 25 3.30 -1.24 0.56
C HIS A 25 4.29 -1.54 -0.58
N LYS A 26 5.60 -1.54 -0.32
CA LYS A 26 6.66 -1.89 -1.28
C LYS A 26 7.11 -3.35 -1.24
N VAL A 27 6.61 -4.16 -0.30
CA VAL A 27 6.94 -5.57 -0.21
C VAL A 27 6.19 -6.34 -1.29
N PHE A 28 6.90 -7.18 -2.03
CA PHE A 28 6.27 -8.18 -2.90
C PHE A 28 5.73 -9.31 -2.02
N HIS A 29 4.43 -9.55 -2.06
CA HIS A 29 3.77 -10.57 -1.23
C HIS A 29 2.56 -11.19 -1.93
N GLY A 30 2.17 -12.37 -1.47
CA GLY A 30 1.01 -13.12 -1.95
C GLY A 30 0.57 -14.18 -0.96
N ASN A 31 -0.60 -14.77 -1.20
CA ASN A 31 -1.09 -15.89 -0.41
C ASN A 31 -0.60 -17.21 -1.02
N TYR A 32 0.06 -18.05 -0.22
CA TYR A 32 0.32 -19.43 -0.62
C TYR A 32 -0.99 -20.21 -0.81
N PRO A 33 -1.02 -21.24 -1.68
CA PRO A 33 -2.16 -22.13 -1.83
C PRO A 33 -2.63 -22.69 -0.49
N ASN A 34 -3.95 -22.70 -0.27
CA ASN A 34 -4.53 -23.40 0.87
C ASN A 34 -4.71 -24.87 0.50
N VAL A 35 -3.77 -25.73 0.90
CA VAL A 35 -3.77 -27.18 0.62
C VAL A 35 -4.41 -28.01 1.75
N GLY A 36 -4.91 -27.36 2.80
CA GLY A 36 -5.62 -28.02 3.90
C GLY A 36 -7.09 -28.28 3.58
N ASP A 37 -7.77 -28.95 4.50
CA ASP A 37 -9.20 -29.32 4.43
C ASP A 37 -10.13 -28.31 5.13
N TYR A 38 -9.59 -27.19 5.61
CA TYR A 38 -10.34 -26.12 6.27
C TYR A 38 -9.98 -24.72 5.74
N PRO A 39 -10.90 -23.74 5.84
CA PRO A 39 -10.62 -22.36 5.45
C PRO A 39 -9.52 -21.73 6.31
N ARG A 40 -8.60 -21.01 5.65
CA ARG A 40 -7.64 -20.11 6.32
C ARG A 40 -8.22 -18.70 6.37
N GLU A 41 -8.48 -18.19 7.57
CA GLU A 41 -9.09 -16.88 7.78
C GLU A 41 -8.08 -15.86 8.33
N MET A 42 -8.24 -14.59 7.96
CA MET A 42 -7.46 -13.48 8.51
C MET A 42 -8.26 -12.17 8.45
N LEU A 43 -7.95 -11.24 9.35
CA LEU A 43 -8.41 -9.85 9.25
C LEU A 43 -7.30 -9.02 8.58
N ALA A 44 -7.59 -8.47 7.39
CA ALA A 44 -6.68 -7.58 6.69
C ALA A 44 -7.07 -6.12 6.95
N ILE A 45 -6.22 -5.39 7.68
CA ILE A 45 -6.39 -3.96 7.94
C ILE A 45 -5.35 -3.20 7.11
N ALA A 46 -5.81 -2.42 6.15
CA ALA A 46 -4.95 -1.59 5.31
C ALA A 46 -5.04 -0.12 5.73
N TYR A 47 -3.90 0.48 6.07
CA TYR A 47 -3.78 1.91 6.29
C TYR A 47 -3.31 2.57 5.00
N ARG A 48 -3.98 3.65 4.61
CA ARG A 48 -3.56 4.50 3.48
C ARG A 48 -3.41 5.95 3.96
N PRO A 49 -2.55 6.75 3.30
CA PRO A 49 -2.57 8.18 3.51
C PRO A 49 -3.95 8.77 3.21
N GLY A 50 -4.38 9.75 4.00
CA GLY A 50 -5.72 10.35 3.88
C GLY A 50 -6.01 10.94 2.49
N TRP A 51 -4.98 11.49 1.85
CA TRP A 51 -5.05 12.07 0.49
C TRP A 51 -5.28 11.06 -0.64
N ALA A 52 -5.04 9.77 -0.39
CA ALA A 52 -5.13 8.71 -1.39
C ALA A 52 -6.56 8.14 -1.48
N GLY A 53 -7.54 8.99 -1.78
CA GLY A 53 -8.96 8.63 -1.86
C GLY A 53 -9.25 7.43 -2.78
N PRO A 54 -10.42 6.78 -2.62
CA PRO A 54 -10.81 5.62 -3.43
C PRO A 54 -10.93 5.97 -4.92
N GLN A 55 -10.92 4.93 -5.76
CA GLN A 55 -11.12 5.08 -7.20
C GLN A 55 -12.48 5.74 -7.51
N ASP A 56 -13.53 5.27 -6.84
CA ASP A 56 -14.89 5.79 -6.91
C ASP A 56 -15.41 6.21 -5.53
N LYS A 57 -16.46 7.03 -5.51
CA LYS A 57 -17.10 7.46 -4.27
C LYS A 57 -17.61 6.24 -3.49
N VAL A 58 -17.36 6.25 -2.20
CA VAL A 58 -17.89 5.26 -1.26
C VAL A 58 -18.83 5.93 -0.27
N SER A 59 -19.73 5.14 0.32
CA SER A 59 -20.59 5.62 1.41
C SER A 59 -19.74 6.21 2.53
N THR A 60 -20.19 7.30 3.14
CA THR A 60 -19.52 7.85 4.33
C THR A 60 -19.73 6.94 5.53
N TRP A 61 -18.96 7.17 6.59
CA TRP A 61 -19.25 6.55 7.88
C TRP A 61 -20.58 7.07 8.43
N ASP A 62 -21.27 6.22 9.18
CA ASP A 62 -22.39 6.63 10.01
C ASP A 62 -21.87 7.37 11.25
N GLY A 63 -22.37 8.58 11.49
CA GLY A 63 -21.95 9.44 12.58
C GLY A 63 -22.24 8.84 13.96
N GLU A 64 -23.36 8.13 14.12
CA GLU A 64 -23.70 7.47 15.39
C GLU A 64 -22.73 6.35 15.73
N ASN A 65 -22.25 5.63 14.71
CA ASN A 65 -21.24 4.59 14.90
C ASN A 65 -19.86 5.19 15.19
N LEU A 66 -19.48 6.28 14.53
CA LEU A 66 -18.24 6.99 14.84
C LEU A 66 -18.22 7.54 16.27
N ALA A 67 -19.35 8.01 16.77
CA ALA A 67 -19.46 8.56 18.13
C ALA A 67 -19.21 7.52 19.24
N LYS A 68 -19.40 6.23 18.95
CA LYS A 68 -19.16 5.12 19.88
C LYS A 68 -17.68 4.73 19.99
N LEU A 69 -16.82 5.26 19.13
CA LEU A 69 -15.42 4.86 19.05
C LEU A 69 -14.53 5.62 20.04
N PRO A 70 -13.44 5.00 20.54
CA PRO A 70 -12.47 5.69 21.38
C PRO A 70 -11.85 6.90 20.68
N ASP A 71 -11.53 7.93 21.46
CA ASP A 71 -10.96 9.20 20.99
C ASP A 71 -9.68 9.01 20.16
N ALA A 72 -8.85 8.03 20.53
CA ALA A 72 -7.63 7.72 19.80
C ALA A 72 -7.88 7.05 18.43
N VAL A 73 -9.04 6.45 18.22
CA VAL A 73 -9.41 5.74 16.98
C VAL A 73 -10.14 6.65 16.01
N ARG A 74 -10.99 7.56 16.49
CA ARG A 74 -11.80 8.47 15.65
C ARG A 74 -10.99 9.19 14.55
N PRO A 75 -9.76 9.70 14.81
CA PRO A 75 -8.93 10.34 13.78
C PRO A 75 -8.53 9.42 12.61
N LEU A 76 -8.48 8.10 12.82
CA LEU A 76 -8.15 7.12 11.78
C LEU A 76 -9.31 6.88 10.81
N LEU A 77 -10.53 7.32 11.17
CA LEU A 77 -11.77 7.13 10.40
C LEU A 77 -12.34 8.47 9.91
N GLY A 78 -11.47 9.33 9.36
CA GLY A 78 -11.88 10.55 8.67
C GLY A 78 -12.73 10.29 7.42
N ASP A 79 -13.02 11.35 6.66
CA ASP A 79 -13.84 11.23 5.44
C ASP A 79 -13.21 10.25 4.44
N ARG A 80 -13.94 9.17 4.16
CA ARG A 80 -13.54 8.08 3.25
C ARG A 80 -13.30 8.57 1.83
N ASN A 81 -13.91 9.67 1.42
CA ASN A 81 -13.79 10.26 0.09
C ASN A 81 -12.73 11.37 0.00
N THR A 82 -11.98 11.64 1.08
CA THR A 82 -10.87 12.60 1.05
C THR A 82 -9.88 12.24 -0.05
N ARG A 83 -9.58 13.20 -0.93
CA ARG A 83 -8.61 13.07 -2.01
C ARG A 83 -7.88 14.39 -2.22
N HIS A 84 -6.55 14.37 -2.14
CA HIS A 84 -5.72 15.52 -2.47
C HIS A 84 -4.86 15.13 -3.66
N TRP A 85 -5.27 15.60 -4.83
CA TRP A 85 -4.57 15.39 -6.08
C TRP A 85 -4.68 16.65 -6.91
N ASP A 86 -3.58 16.97 -7.57
CA ASP A 86 -3.55 18.02 -8.56
C ASP A 86 -3.38 17.34 -9.92
N TYR A 87 -4.48 17.20 -10.65
CA TYR A 87 -4.46 16.70 -12.03
C TYR A 87 -3.66 17.60 -12.98
N HIS A 88 -3.46 18.86 -12.60
CA HIS A 88 -2.73 19.86 -13.36
C HIS A 88 -1.28 19.97 -12.88
N GLY A 89 -0.89 19.19 -11.86
CA GLY A 89 0.48 19.04 -11.41
C GLY A 89 1.31 18.43 -12.52
N GLY A 90 2.02 19.28 -13.28
CA GLY A 90 2.85 18.82 -14.37
C GLY A 90 3.87 17.79 -13.88
N ASN A 91 3.89 16.60 -14.50
CA ASN A 91 4.85 15.53 -14.19
C ASN A 91 6.33 15.95 -14.34
N LYS A 92 6.56 17.10 -14.98
CA LYS A 92 7.87 17.66 -15.28
C LYS A 92 7.97 19.05 -14.64
N PRO A 93 8.67 19.19 -13.51
CA PRO A 93 9.01 20.50 -12.96
C PRO A 93 9.66 21.39 -14.04
N PRO A 94 9.42 22.72 -14.02
CA PRO A 94 10.16 23.63 -14.88
C PRO A 94 11.66 23.47 -14.63
N ASN A 95 12.45 23.51 -15.69
CA ASN A 95 13.92 23.41 -15.63
C ASN A 95 14.49 22.06 -15.15
N MET A 96 13.79 20.93 -15.36
CA MET A 96 14.41 19.61 -15.16
C MET A 96 15.71 19.48 -15.97
N LYS A 97 16.81 19.17 -15.28
CA LYS A 97 18.10 18.87 -15.89
C LYS A 97 17.96 17.66 -16.82
N LYS A 98 18.59 17.73 -17.99
CA LYS A 98 18.61 16.64 -18.98
C LYS A 98 19.76 15.65 -18.76
N GLU A 99 20.69 15.99 -17.88
CA GLU A 99 21.91 15.23 -17.62
C GLU A 99 22.03 14.92 -16.12
N ALA A 100 22.48 13.71 -15.80
CA ALA A 100 22.77 13.28 -14.45
C ALA A 100 23.97 12.31 -14.46
N PRO A 101 25.21 12.83 -14.40
CA PRO A 101 26.42 12.01 -14.54
C PRO A 101 26.50 10.79 -13.62
N GLY A 102 25.91 10.87 -12.42
CA GLY A 102 25.83 9.76 -11.47
C GLY A 102 24.93 8.59 -11.88
N MET A 103 24.06 8.78 -12.88
CA MET A 103 23.15 7.77 -13.43
C MET A 103 23.57 7.26 -14.82
N ASN A 104 24.65 7.79 -15.40
CA ASN A 104 25.10 7.39 -16.73
C ASN A 104 25.49 5.90 -16.73
N PRO A 105 24.96 5.06 -17.63
CA PRO A 105 25.37 3.66 -17.75
C PRO A 105 26.88 3.47 -17.93
N SER A 106 27.53 4.38 -18.66
CA SER A 106 28.99 4.40 -18.88
C SER A 106 29.82 4.52 -17.59
N ARG A 107 29.23 4.91 -16.45
CA ARG A 107 29.93 4.95 -15.16
C ARG A 107 30.42 3.58 -14.69
N TRP A 108 29.79 2.51 -15.17
CA TRP A 108 30.14 1.13 -14.85
C TRP A 108 31.19 0.56 -15.82
N GLU A 109 31.42 1.24 -16.94
CA GLU A 109 32.51 0.95 -17.86
C GLU A 109 33.79 1.58 -17.32
N ARG A 110 34.34 1.01 -16.24
CA ARG A 110 35.73 1.25 -15.86
C ARG A 110 36.60 0.15 -16.48
N ALA A 111 37.52 0.58 -17.33
CA ALA A 111 38.68 -0.19 -17.80
C ALA A 111 39.70 -0.41 -16.67
#